data_AF-A0A6G2JR12-F1
#
_entry.id   AF-A0A6G2JR12-F1
#
_cell.length_a   1.000
_cell.length_b   1.000
_cell.length_c   1.000
_cell.angle_alpha   90.00
_cell.angle_beta   90.00
_cell.angle_gamma   90.00
#
_symmetry.space_group_name_H-M   'P 1'
#
loop_
_entity.id
_entity.type
_entity.pdbx_description
1 polymer ?
#
loop_
_entity_poly.entity_id
_entity_poly.type
_entity_poly.pdbx_seq_one_letter_code
_entity_poly.pdbx_strand_id
1 'polypeptide(L)'
;MAQILLGTVTLRIGLWRRCGTSIRKTDRRSDMTERVTKTASDVKLIVFACEAGMGSSLMGANQLKKMVKKAKLGIAVVHRPVGQLADDADVIVVHQGLAKQAREKVPTAAIVPFVLFMNDPSVKQLVATLKAGEPVVSKI
;
A
#
# COMPACT_ATOMS: atom_id res chain seq x y z
N MET A 1 -64.46 34.93 19.18
CA MET A 1 -65.07 34.60 20.48
C MET A 1 -65.05 33.08 20.59
N ALA A 2 -64.22 32.37 21.35
CA ALA A 2 -63.46 32.68 22.55
C ALA A 2 -62.21 31.76 22.62
N GLN A 3 -61.06 32.40 22.80
CA GLN A 3 -59.99 32.19 23.79
C GLN A 3 -59.91 30.92 24.67
N ILE A 4 -58.65 30.70 25.16
CA ILE A 4 -58.24 30.13 26.48
C ILE A 4 -58.15 28.58 26.50
N LEU A 5 -57.13 27.89 27.01
CA LEU A 5 -55.95 28.19 27.83
C LEU A 5 -54.94 27.00 27.78
N LEU A 6 -53.73 27.31 28.24
CA LEU A 6 -52.66 26.46 28.74
C LEU A 6 -53.08 25.09 29.34
N GLY A 7 -52.26 24.06 29.11
CA GLY A 7 -52.23 22.89 29.99
C GLY A 7 -51.21 21.82 29.56
N THR A 8 -49.99 21.91 30.07
CA THR A 8 -49.39 20.93 30.99
C THR A 8 -48.84 19.63 30.38
N VAL A 9 -47.50 19.56 30.37
CA VAL A 9 -46.68 18.50 30.99
C VAL A 9 -47.13 17.05 30.73
N THR A 10 -46.35 16.28 29.97
CA THR A 10 -45.79 15.04 30.54
C THR A 10 -44.56 14.55 29.78
N LEU A 11 -43.42 14.69 30.43
CA LEU A 11 -42.16 14.02 30.13
C LEU A 11 -42.35 12.50 30.33
N ARG A 12 -42.54 11.72 29.26
CA ARG A 12 -42.40 10.26 29.33
C ARG A 12 -40.94 9.89 29.13
N ILE A 13 -40.28 9.82 30.27
CA ILE A 13 -38.98 9.22 30.52
C ILE A 13 -39.06 7.76 30.04
N GLY A 14 -38.52 7.49 28.86
CA GLY A 14 -38.36 6.14 28.32
C GLY A 14 -37.12 5.48 28.92
N LEU A 15 -37.29 4.85 30.07
CA LEU A 15 -36.27 3.98 30.67
C LEU A 15 -36.73 2.52 30.58
N TRP A 16 -35.97 1.72 29.82
CA TRP A 16 -35.64 0.29 29.99
C TRP A 16 -35.60 -0.41 28.62
N ARG A 17 -34.41 -0.69 28.06
CA ARG A 17 -33.44 -1.74 28.41
C ARG A 17 -33.84 -3.14 27.92
N ARG A 18 -32.83 -3.79 27.34
CA ARG A 18 -32.64 -5.23 26.99
C ARG A 18 -33.14 -5.56 25.58
N CYS A 19 -32.41 -6.21 24.69
CA CYS A 19 -31.31 -7.17 24.77
C CYS A 19 -30.49 -6.99 23.47
N GLY A 20 -29.16 -6.85 23.46
CA GLY A 20 -28.27 -7.96 23.76
C GLY A 20 -28.02 -8.87 22.55
N THR A 21 -27.64 -8.31 21.38
CA THR A 21 -26.90 -9.05 20.36
C THR A 21 -25.59 -8.33 20.08
N SER A 22 -24.51 -9.00 20.48
CA SER A 22 -23.12 -8.63 20.31
C SER A 22 -22.81 -8.35 18.83
N ILE A 23 -22.89 -7.09 18.43
CA ILE A 23 -22.24 -6.60 17.21
C ILE A 23 -20.79 -6.34 17.57
N ARG A 24 -19.90 -7.30 17.27
CA ARG A 24 -18.45 -7.08 17.28
C ARG A 24 -18.13 -6.07 16.17
N LYS A 25 -18.15 -4.79 16.53
CA LYS A 25 -17.72 -3.68 15.70
C LYS A 25 -16.20 -3.56 15.82
N THR A 26 -15.46 -4.52 15.28
CA THR A 26 -14.01 -4.38 15.08
C THR A 26 -13.76 -3.80 13.69
N ASP A 27 -13.49 -2.50 13.71
CA ASP A 27 -12.57 -1.82 12.80
C ASP A 27 -12.94 -1.73 11.31
N ARG A 28 -13.93 -0.87 11.02
CA ARG A 28 -13.96 -0.10 9.77
C ARG A 28 -12.95 1.06 9.84
N ARG A 29 -11.64 0.78 9.95
CA ARG A 29 -10.60 1.81 9.72
C ARG A 29 -10.11 1.73 8.28
N SER A 30 -10.72 2.56 7.44
CA SER A 30 -10.00 3.40 6.48
C SER A 30 -8.72 2.83 5.87
N ASP A 31 -8.83 1.85 4.96
CA ASP A 31 -7.85 1.74 3.88
C ASP A 31 -8.13 2.83 2.85
N MET A 32 -7.88 4.09 3.23
CA MET A 32 -7.48 5.10 2.25
C MET A 32 -6.09 4.67 1.77
N THR A 33 -6.04 3.70 0.86
CA THR A 33 -4.88 3.45 0.00
C THR A 33 -4.72 4.66 -0.90
N GLU A 34 -4.06 5.69 -0.37
CA GLU A 34 -3.51 6.78 -1.15
C GLU A 34 -2.64 6.13 -2.23
N ARG A 35 -3.17 6.11 -3.46
CA ARG A 35 -2.54 5.45 -4.60
C ARG A 35 -1.39 6.32 -5.05
N VAL A 36 -0.21 6.03 -4.55
CA VAL A 36 1.01 6.71 -4.97
C VAL A 36 1.23 6.35 -6.43
N THR A 37 1.20 7.38 -7.27
CA THR A 37 1.45 7.26 -8.70
C THR A 37 2.76 7.97 -9.02
N LYS A 38 3.70 7.26 -9.62
CA LYS A 38 5.01 7.78 -10.03
C LYS A 38 5.13 7.70 -11.54
N THR A 39 5.46 8.80 -12.19
CA THR A 39 5.74 8.82 -13.63
C THR A 39 6.98 7.98 -13.91
N ALA A 40 6.97 7.17 -14.97
CA ALA A 40 8.14 6.35 -15.32
C ALA A 40 9.43 7.17 -15.54
N SER A 41 9.32 8.41 -16.04
CA SER A 41 10.45 9.31 -16.25
C SER A 41 11.13 9.77 -14.95
N ASP A 42 10.39 9.78 -13.84
CA ASP A 42 10.91 10.23 -12.55
C ASP A 42 11.56 9.08 -11.77
N VAL A 43 11.31 7.83 -12.16
CA VAL A 43 11.85 6.65 -11.48
C VAL A 43 13.33 6.48 -11.79
N LYS A 44 14.18 6.77 -10.80
CA LYS A 44 15.64 6.61 -10.88
C LYS A 44 16.13 5.49 -9.98
N LEU A 45 15.45 5.25 -8.87
CA LEU A 45 15.83 4.25 -7.88
C LEU A 45 14.68 3.27 -7.59
N ILE A 46 14.93 2.00 -7.90
CA ILE A 46 14.06 0.88 -7.49
C ILE A 46 14.72 0.14 -6.33
N VAL A 47 14.03 0.06 -5.19
CA VAL A 47 14.50 -0.70 -4.03
C VAL A 47 13.75 -2.02 -3.96
N PHE A 48 14.49 -3.12 -4.01
CA PHE A 48 13.98 -4.45 -3.73
C PHE A 48 14.09 -4.72 -2.23
N ALA A 49 12.95 -4.85 -1.57
CA ALA A 49 12.82 -4.96 -0.12
C ALA A 49 12.39 -6.37 0.31
N CYS A 50 13.18 -7.02 1.17
CA CYS A 50 12.83 -8.33 1.72
C CYS A 50 13.42 -8.55 3.11
N GLU A 51 12.79 -9.38 3.94
CA GLU A 51 13.14 -9.59 5.36
C GLU A 51 14.57 -10.09 5.61
N ALA A 52 15.09 -10.99 4.76
CA ALA A 52 16.29 -11.77 5.11
C ALA A 52 17.63 -11.17 4.63
N GLY A 53 17.64 -10.10 3.84
CA GLY A 53 18.89 -9.36 3.49
C GLY A 53 19.93 -10.08 2.60
N MET A 54 20.02 -11.42 2.62
CA MET A 54 21.07 -12.21 1.96
C MET A 54 20.60 -13.51 1.27
N GLY A 55 19.30 -13.81 1.25
CA GLY A 55 18.72 -15.06 0.69
C GLY A 55 18.17 -14.96 -0.75
N SER A 56 17.09 -15.70 -1.04
CA SER A 56 16.35 -15.69 -2.33
C SER A 56 15.97 -14.27 -2.82
N SER A 57 15.87 -13.33 -1.90
CA SER A 57 15.68 -11.90 -2.13
C SER A 57 16.77 -11.28 -3.02
N LEU A 58 18.02 -11.70 -2.86
CA LEU A 58 19.13 -11.25 -3.70
C LEU A 58 19.00 -11.80 -5.13
N MET A 59 18.49 -13.02 -5.28
CA MET A 59 18.21 -13.59 -6.60
C MET A 59 17.12 -12.81 -7.34
N GLY A 60 16.03 -12.44 -6.65
CA GLY A 60 14.96 -11.59 -7.19
C GLY A 60 15.48 -10.21 -7.62
N ALA A 61 16.28 -9.55 -6.76
CA ALA A 61 16.91 -8.27 -7.09
C ALA A 61 17.85 -8.36 -8.31
N ASN A 62 18.63 -9.44 -8.43
CA ASN A 62 19.50 -9.67 -9.58
C ASN A 62 18.72 -9.96 -10.87
N GLN A 63 17.58 -10.65 -10.78
CA GLN A 63 16.70 -10.84 -11.92
C GLN A 63 16.11 -9.50 -12.39
N LEU A 64 15.62 -8.67 -11.46
CA LEU A 64 15.12 -7.34 -11.79
C LEU A 64 16.21 -6.47 -12.43
N LYS A 65 17.44 -6.47 -11.87
CA LYS A 65 18.61 -5.80 -12.48
C LYS A 65 18.84 -6.26 -13.93
N LYS A 66 18.80 -7.56 -14.20
CA LYS A 66 18.97 -8.11 -15.56
C LYS A 66 17.85 -7.64 -16.49
N MET A 67 16.61 -7.59 -16.02
CA MET A 67 15.46 -7.15 -16.81
C MET A 67 15.53 -5.65 -17.15
N VAL A 68 15.84 -4.80 -16.17
CA VAL A 68 16.03 -3.34 -16.35
C VAL A 68 17.18 -3.07 -17.34
N LYS A 69 18.31 -3.77 -17.18
CA LYS A 69 19.44 -3.69 -18.13
C LYS A 69 19.06 -4.15 -19.54
N LYS A 70 18.30 -5.24 -19.68
CA LYS A 70 17.81 -5.74 -20.98
C LYS A 70 16.84 -4.75 -21.64
N ALA A 71 16.04 -4.04 -20.83
CA ALA A 71 15.17 -2.96 -21.29
C ALA A 71 15.91 -1.65 -21.59
N LYS A 72 17.23 -1.57 -21.31
CA LYS A 72 18.07 -0.36 -21.42
C LYS A 72 17.53 0.84 -20.64
N LEU A 73 16.84 0.56 -19.53
CA LEU A 73 16.36 1.56 -18.59
C LEU A 73 17.53 1.99 -17.70
N GLY A 74 17.84 3.29 -17.65
CA GLY A 74 18.91 3.88 -16.83
C GLY A 74 18.61 3.93 -15.33
N ILE A 75 17.88 2.94 -14.83
CA ILE A 75 17.33 2.91 -13.46
C ILE A 75 18.24 2.08 -12.56
N ALA A 76 18.57 2.60 -11.39
CA ALA A 76 19.34 1.89 -10.38
C ALA A 76 18.44 0.93 -9.60
N VAL A 77 18.90 -0.31 -9.39
CA VAL A 77 18.17 -1.31 -8.57
C VAL A 77 19.04 -1.67 -7.38
N VAL A 78 18.54 -1.45 -6.16
CA VAL A 78 19.26 -1.72 -4.91
C VAL A 78 18.48 -2.74 -4.08
N HIS A 79 19.18 -3.60 -3.36
CA HIS A 79 18.58 -4.55 -2.43
C HIS A 79 18.75 -4.02 -1.00
N ARG A 80 17.65 -3.96 -0.22
CA ARG A 80 17.66 -3.52 1.18
C ARG A 80 16.67 -4.36 2.00
N PRO A 81 16.87 -4.52 3.31
CA PRO A 81 15.83 -5.05 4.18
C PRO A 81 14.70 -4.03 4.37
N VAL A 82 13.46 -4.50 4.59
CA VAL A 82 12.29 -3.62 4.80
C VAL A 82 12.49 -2.65 5.96
N GLY A 83 13.23 -3.07 7.00
CA GLY A 83 13.56 -2.21 8.14
C GLY A 83 14.53 -1.06 7.84
N GLN A 84 15.25 -1.10 6.72
CA GLN A 84 16.23 -0.08 6.30
C GLN A 84 15.88 0.51 4.92
N LEU A 85 14.59 0.56 4.60
CA LEU A 85 14.10 1.32 3.44
C LEU A 85 14.48 2.79 3.59
N ALA A 86 14.95 3.38 2.49
CA ALA A 86 15.32 4.79 2.46
C ALA A 86 14.17 5.60 1.85
N ASP A 87 13.99 6.83 2.32
CA ASP A 87 12.91 7.73 1.92
C ASP A 87 13.04 8.24 0.47
N ASP A 88 14.18 8.00 -0.17
CA ASP A 88 14.50 8.38 -1.55
C ASP A 88 14.14 7.30 -2.59
N ALA A 89 13.53 6.18 -2.16
CA ALA A 89 13.08 5.14 -3.08
C ALA A 89 11.86 5.62 -3.90
N ASP A 90 11.98 5.63 -5.22
CA ASP A 90 10.84 5.97 -6.09
C ASP A 90 9.84 4.82 -6.16
N VAL A 91 10.36 3.61 -6.32
CA VAL A 91 9.59 2.37 -6.44
C VAL A 91 10.15 1.33 -5.48
N ILE A 92 9.27 0.74 -4.67
CA ILE A 92 9.63 -0.32 -3.72
C ILE A 92 8.96 -1.62 -4.18
N VAL A 93 9.80 -2.61 -4.47
CA VAL A 93 9.35 -3.96 -4.82
C VAL A 93 9.52 -4.83 -3.57
N VAL A 94 8.41 -5.31 -3.00
CA VAL A 94 8.40 -5.99 -1.69
C VAL A 94 7.52 -7.22 -1.72
N HIS A 95 7.75 -8.20 -0.86
CA HIS A 95 6.82 -9.33 -0.76
C HIS A 95 5.46 -8.87 -0.22
N GLN A 96 4.35 -9.44 -0.72
CA GLN A 96 2.99 -9.06 -0.32
C GLN A 96 2.76 -9.04 1.21
N GLY A 97 3.39 -9.96 1.95
CA GLY A 97 3.28 -10.02 3.42
C GLY A 97 3.92 -8.84 4.16
N LEU A 98 4.85 -8.12 3.52
CA LEU A 98 5.59 -6.99 4.07
C LEU A 98 5.20 -5.66 3.40
N ALA A 99 4.23 -5.67 2.47
CA ALA A 99 3.80 -4.48 1.75
C ALA A 99 3.26 -3.38 2.67
N LYS A 100 2.53 -3.77 3.73
CA LYS A 100 2.04 -2.82 4.74
C LYS A 100 3.18 -2.13 5.49
N GLN A 101 4.19 -2.88 5.89
CA GLN A 101 5.37 -2.33 6.57
C GLN A 101 6.17 -1.39 5.67
N ALA A 102 6.34 -1.76 4.40
CA ALA A 102 7.00 -0.88 3.43
C ALA A 102 6.26 0.45 3.25
N ARG A 103 4.92 0.42 3.27
CA ARG A 103 4.06 1.62 3.16
C ARG A 103 4.17 2.52 4.38
N GLU A 104 4.17 1.93 5.56
CA GLU A 104 4.35 2.68 6.81
C GLU A 104 5.71 3.37 6.88
N LYS A 105 6.74 2.75 6.30
CA LYS A 105 8.09 3.32 6.23
C LYS A 105 8.22 4.41 5.19
N VAL A 106 7.77 4.16 3.97
CA VAL A 106 7.89 5.10 2.85
C VAL A 106 6.53 5.27 2.17
N PRO A 107 5.67 6.17 2.68
CA PRO A 107 4.34 6.39 2.13
C PRO A 107 4.34 7.14 0.80
N THR A 108 5.48 7.70 0.39
CA THR A 108 5.66 8.52 -0.82
C THR A 108 6.14 7.71 -2.03
N ALA A 109 6.51 6.45 -1.84
CA ALA A 109 7.03 5.57 -2.88
C ALA A 109 5.92 4.71 -3.51
N ALA A 110 6.08 4.37 -4.79
CA ALA A 110 5.17 3.43 -5.43
C ALA A 110 5.52 2.00 -5.00
N ILE A 111 4.64 1.36 -4.23
CA ILE A 111 4.87 0.01 -3.72
C ILE A 111 4.24 -1.02 -4.66
N VAL A 112 5.05 -1.98 -5.09
CA VAL A 112 4.64 -3.09 -5.95
C VAL A 112 4.91 -4.40 -5.20
N PRO A 113 3.87 -5.07 -4.69
CA PRO A 113 4.05 -6.36 -4.06
C PRO A 113 4.31 -7.44 -5.12
N PHE A 114 5.12 -8.42 -4.74
CA PHE A 114 5.29 -9.67 -5.49
C PHE A 114 4.97 -10.86 -4.59
N VAL A 115 4.64 -11.99 -5.22
CA VAL A 115 4.37 -13.25 -4.54
C VAL A 115 5.50 -14.25 -4.77
N LEU A 116 6.01 -14.30 -6.01
CA LEU A 116 7.07 -15.21 -6.40
C LEU A 116 8.42 -14.48 -6.46
N PHE A 117 9.46 -15.03 -5.86
CA PHE A 117 10.81 -14.45 -5.95
C PHE A 117 11.41 -14.56 -7.36
N MET A 118 10.95 -15.55 -8.12
CA MET A 118 11.39 -15.83 -9.48
C MET A 118 10.21 -15.74 -10.43
N ASN A 119 10.40 -14.98 -11.51
CA ASN A 119 9.49 -14.96 -12.65
C ASN A 119 8.08 -14.44 -12.35
N ASP A 120 7.92 -13.63 -11.31
CA ASP A 120 6.62 -13.06 -10.92
C ASP A 120 6.05 -12.16 -12.04
N PRO A 121 4.78 -12.33 -12.40
CA PRO A 121 4.15 -11.52 -13.45
C PRO A 121 4.07 -10.04 -13.08
N SER A 122 3.95 -9.70 -11.79
CA SER A 122 3.84 -8.31 -11.31
C SER A 122 5.15 -7.55 -11.54
N VAL A 123 6.29 -8.21 -11.27
CA VAL A 123 7.62 -7.63 -11.52
C VAL A 123 7.87 -7.46 -13.02
N LYS A 124 7.43 -8.41 -13.85
CA LYS A 124 7.53 -8.28 -15.32
C LYS A 124 6.68 -7.14 -15.86
N GLN A 125 5.44 -7.03 -15.37
CA GLN A 125 4.54 -5.93 -15.72
C GLN A 125 5.16 -4.59 -15.33
N LEU A 126 5.73 -4.47 -14.13
CA LEU A 126 6.41 -3.25 -13.69
C LEU A 126 7.51 -2.82 -14.68
N VAL A 127 8.38 -3.75 -15.09
CA VAL A 127 9.43 -3.44 -16.08
C VAL A 127 8.83 -3.06 -17.44
N ALA A 128 7.73 -3.70 -17.85
CA ALA A 128 7.05 -3.37 -19.11
C ALA A 128 6.41 -1.97 -19.07
N THR A 129 5.73 -1.62 -17.99
CA THR A 129 5.15 -0.29 -17.73
C THR A 129 6.24 0.79 -17.72
N LEU A 130 7.35 0.56 -17.02
CA LEU A 130 8.51 1.47 -17.03
C LEU A 130 9.12 1.64 -18.44
N LYS A 131 9.16 0.57 -19.23
CA LYS A 131 9.62 0.61 -20.63
C LYS A 131 8.65 1.36 -21.53
N ALA A 132 7.35 1.24 -21.30
CA ALA A 132 6.31 1.95 -22.04
C ALA A 132 6.22 3.43 -21.67
N GLY A 133 6.88 3.87 -20.59
CA GLY A 133 6.77 5.23 -20.08
C GLY A 133 5.47 5.49 -19.30
N GLU A 134 4.77 4.43 -18.92
CA GLU A 134 3.50 4.51 -18.21
C GLU A 134 3.72 4.79 -16.72
N PRO A 135 2.79 5.50 -16.06
CA PRO A 135 2.90 5.77 -14.63
C PRO A 135 2.77 4.48 -13.82
N VAL A 136 3.69 4.28 -12.87
CA VAL A 136 3.66 3.18 -11.91
C VAL A 136 2.72 3.54 -10.77
N VAL A 137 1.65 2.78 -10.63
CA VAL A 137 0.67 2.92 -9.54
C VAL A 137 0.99 1.90 -8.45
N SER A 138 0.96 2.33 -7.19
CA SER A 138 1.08 1.44 -6.04
C SER A 138 -0.05 0.40 -6.03
N LYS A 139 0.29 -0.89 -5.88
CA LYS A 139 -0.65 -2.01 -5.85
C LYS A 139 -0.66 -2.67 -4.47
N ILE A 140 -1.08 -1.97 -3.42
CA ILE A 140 -1.06 -2.48 -2.03
C ILE A 140 -2.40 -3.11 -1.67
#